data_AF-A0A7Y3HIP5-F1
#
_entry.id   AF-A0A7Y3HIP5-F1
#
_cell.length_a   1.000
_cell.length_b   1.000
_cell.length_c   1.000
_cell.angle_alpha   90.00
_cell.angle_beta   90.00
_cell.angle_gamma   90.00
#
_symmetry.space_group_name_H-M   'P 1'
#
loop_
_entity.id
_entity.type
_entity.pdbx_description
1 polymer ?
#
loop_
_entity_poly.entity_id
_entity_poly.type
_entity_poly.pdbx_seq_one_letter_code
_entity_poly.pdbx_strand_id
1 'polypeptide(L)' 'MKLSFSKQDEQFRAEVANWLADNLCGEFETIRWRGGPGDEHMFVEERK' A
#
# COMPACT_ATOMS: atom_id res chain seq x y z
N MET A 1 -9.81 1.75 21.99
CA MET A 1 -9.40 1.50 20.59
C MET A 1 -10.59 1.86 19.70
N LYS A 2 -10.42 2.77 18.73
CA LYS A 2 -11.47 3.07 17.75
C LYS A 2 -11.39 1.98 16.67
N LEU A 3 -12.37 1.08 16.65
CA LEU A 3 -12.36 -0.11 15.78
C LEU A 3 -12.99 0.15 14.40
N SER A 4 -13.48 1.37 14.16
CA SER A 4 -14.13 1.78 12.92
C SER A 4 -13.54 3.09 12.41
N PHE A 5 -13.42 3.15 11.09
CA PHE A 5 -13.00 4.32 10.34
C PHE A 5 -14.21 5.18 9.98
N SER A 6 -13.99 6.45 9.63
CA SER A 6 -15.06 7.26 9.05
C SER A 6 -15.38 6.78 7.63
N LYS A 7 -16.55 7.15 7.10
CA LYS A 7 -16.90 6.83 5.70
C LYS A 7 -15.91 7.43 4.71
N GLN A 8 -15.41 8.63 5.01
CA GLN A 8 -14.41 9.33 4.22
C GLN A 8 -13.08 8.56 4.20
N ASP A 9 -12.65 8.04 5.35
CA ASP A 9 -11.43 7.22 5.45
C ASP A 9 -11.59 5.91 4.66
N GLU A 10 -12.75 5.25 4.74
CA GLU A 10 -13.01 4.01 3.99
C GLU A 10 -13.00 4.26 2.48
N GLN A 11 -13.63 5.35 2.03
CA GLN A 11 -13.61 5.75 0.64
C GLN A 11 -12.18 6.02 0.14
N PHE A 12 -11.41 6.81 0.88
CA PHE A 12 -10.01 7.09 0.54
C PHE A 12 -9.17 5.83 0.48
N ARG A 13 -9.33 4.91 1.44
CA ARG A 13 -8.61 3.63 1.44
C ARG A 13 -8.95 2.77 0.21
N ALA A 14 -10.21 2.73 -0.20
CA ALA A 14 -10.62 2.00 -1.39
C ALA A 14 -10.04 2.62 -2.67
N GLU A 15 -10.05 3.95 -2.77
CA GLU A 15 -9.47 4.69 -3.91
C GLU A 15 -7.96 4.40 -4.05
N VAL A 16 -7.21 4.51 -2.94
CA VAL A 16 -5.77 4.22 -2.93
C VAL A 16 -5.48 2.75 -3.23
N ALA A 17 -6.26 1.82 -2.68
CA ALA A 17 -6.07 0.39 -2.93
C ALA A 17 -6.26 0.02 -4.41
N ASN A 18 -7.28 0.58 -5.06
CA ASN A 18 -7.51 0.38 -6.49
C ASN A 18 -6.37 0.99 -7.31
N TRP A 19 -5.96 2.23 -7.00
CA TRP A 19 -4.84 2.86 -7.68
C TRP A 19 -3.55 2.04 -7.56
N LEU A 20 -3.22 1.54 -6.37
CA LEU A 20 -2.04 0.70 -6.17
C LEU A 20 -2.14 -0.62 -6.93
N ALA A 21 -3.32 -1.24 -7.02
CA ALA A 21 -3.50 -2.47 -7.78
C ALA A 21 -3.25 -2.30 -9.27
N ASP A 22 -3.61 -1.13 -9.82
CA ASP A 22 -3.44 -0.81 -11.24
C ASP A 22 -2.01 -0.35 -11.57
N ASN A 23 -1.33 0.31 -10.62
CA ASN A 23 -0.04 0.97 -10.86
C ASN A 23 1.18 0.19 -10.32
N LEU A 24 1.02 -0.72 -9.35
CA LEU A 24 2.11 -1.60 -8.90
C LEU A 24 2.27 -2.81 -9.82
N CYS A 25 2.61 -2.55 -11.07
CA CYS A 25 2.82 -3.55 -12.11
C CYS A 25 4.20 -3.37 -12.79
N GLY A 26 4.62 -4.38 -13.57
CA GLY A 26 5.90 -4.35 -14.27
C GLY A 26 7.08 -4.33 -13.30
N GLU A 27 7.93 -3.30 -13.38
CA GLU A 27 9.11 -3.16 -12.52
C GLU A 27 8.77 -3.03 -11.03
N PHE A 28 7.57 -2.53 -10.71
CA PHE A 28 7.09 -2.34 -9.33
C PHE A 28 6.34 -3.56 -8.76
N GLU A 29 6.20 -4.64 -9.52
CA GLU A 29 5.49 -5.84 -9.07
C GLU A 29 6.21 -6.53 -7.89
N THR A 30 7.54 -6.43 -7.85
CA THR A 30 8.39 -7.02 -6.79
C THR A 30 8.15 -6.41 -5.41
N ILE A 31 7.71 -5.14 -5.38
CA ILE A 31 7.40 -4.40 -4.15
C ILE A 31 5.89 -4.42 -3.82
N ARG A 32 5.07 -5.11 -4.62
CA ARG A 32 3.64 -5.28 -4.31
C ARG A 32 3.46 -6.07 -3.01
N TRP A 33 2.49 -5.67 -2.18
CA TRP A 33 2.20 -6.27 -0.86
C TRP A 33 3.27 -6.07 0.21
N ARG A 34 4.20 -5.15 -0.04
CA ARG A 34 5.31 -4.83 0.84
C ARG A 34 5.08 -3.50 1.57
N GLY A 35 5.84 -3.24 2.65
CA GLY A 35 5.76 -2.03 3.48
C GLY A 35 5.02 -2.21 4.82
N GLY A 36 4.70 -3.44 5.21
CA GLY A 36 4.13 -3.74 6.53
C GLY A 36 5.17 -3.67 7.67
N PRO A 37 4.73 -3.72 8.94
CA PRO A 37 5.65 -3.80 10.09
C PRO A 37 6.65 -4.95 9.94
N GLY A 38 7.95 -4.66 10.09
CA GLY A 38 9.03 -5.64 9.90
C GLY A 38 9.54 -5.81 8.45
N ASP A 39 8.96 -5.09 7.49
CA ASP A 39 9.40 -5.05 6.08
C ASP A 39 10.21 -3.78 5.75
N GLU A 40 10.77 -3.18 6.80
CA GLU A 40 11.43 -1.87 6.84
C GLU A 40 12.79 -1.83 6.12
N HIS A 41 13.48 -2.98 6.05
CA HIS A 41 14.79 -3.11 5.40
C HIS A 41 14.73 -3.81 4.05
N MET A 42 13.53 -4.12 3.57
CA MET A 42 13.33 -4.84 2.32
C MET A 42 13.12 -3.87 1.17
N PHE A 43 13.73 -4.13 0.03
CA PHE A 43 13.55 -3.38 -1.22
C PHE A 43 13.85 -1.87 -1.09
N VAL A 44 14.83 -1.49 -0.26
CA VAL A 44 15.16 -0.08 -0.01
C VAL A 44 15.56 0.65 -1.28
N GLU A 45 16.30 0.00 -2.18
CA GLU A 45 16.72 0.61 -3.45
C GLU A 45 15.55 0.72 -4.45
N GLU A 46 14.63 -0.23 -4.46
CA GLU A 46 13.45 -0.27 -5.32
C GLU A 46 12.27 0.58 -4.79
N ARG A 47 12.36 1.10 -3.56
CA ARG A 47 11.37 1.98 -2.91
C ARG A 47 11.81 3.45 -2.79
N LYS A 48 13.00 3.82 -3.26
CA LYS A 48 13.47 5.22 -3.31
C LYS A 48 12.75 6.00 -4.41
#